data_AF-A0A7T8GUN8-F1
#
_entry.id   AF-A0A7T8GUN8-F1
#
_cell.length_a   1.000
_cell.length_b   1.000
_cell.length_c   1.000
_cell.angle_alpha   90.00
_cell.angle_beta   90.00
_cell.angle_gamma   90.00
#
_symmetry.space_group_name_H-M   'P 1'
#
loop_
_entity.id
_entity.type
_entity.pdbx_description
1 polymer ?
#
loop_
_entity_poly.entity_id
_entity_poly.type
_entity_poly.pdbx_seq_one_letter_code
_entity_poly.pdbx_strand_id
1 'polypeptide(L)'
;MPKVIDPILLIHELGGNRRLCSKSFNIKIRSNLFHHVRSNKHQKHLDLFNKTQTIELEEHTSSVTRPTFTMDLTRMMIACNIPLAKVEQPEFINFFEKHCGKRLPSRTTLTKCMEEN
;
A
#
# COMPACT_ATOMS: atom_id res chain seq x y z
N MET A 1 26.51 5.69 10.37
CA MET A 1 25.68 6.42 11.36
C MET A 1 24.31 6.65 10.74
N PRO A 2 23.20 6.17 11.34
CA PRO A 2 21.88 6.44 10.81
C PRO A 2 21.52 7.90 11.07
N LYS A 3 21.14 8.61 10.01
CA LYS A 3 20.68 10.00 10.06
C LYS A 3 19.42 10.06 10.91
N VAL A 4 19.49 10.74 12.05
CA VAL A 4 18.33 11.04 12.90
C VAL A 4 17.54 12.12 12.17
N ILE A 5 16.45 11.73 11.53
CA ILE A 5 15.55 12.65 10.84
C ILE A 5 14.74 13.39 11.91
N ASP A 6 14.77 14.73 11.85
CA ASP A 6 14.14 15.63 12.82
C ASP A 6 12.62 15.38 12.89
N PRO A 7 12.04 15.14 14.08
CA PRO A 7 10.59 14.87 14.24
C PRO A 7 9.65 16.01 13.81
N ILE A 8 10.18 17.15 13.37
CA ILE A 8 9.40 18.28 12.82
C ILE A 8 9.21 18.18 11.29
N LEU A 9 10.04 17.40 10.58
CA LEU A 9 10.02 17.33 9.10
C LEU A 9 8.91 16.44 8.50
N LEU A 10 8.14 15.72 9.32
CA LEU A 10 7.12 14.78 8.82
C LEU A 10 5.78 15.45 8.44
N ILE A 11 5.66 16.78 8.56
CA ILE A 11 4.44 17.53 8.19
C ILE A 11 4.61 18.26 6.84
N HIS A 12 5.81 18.36 6.26
CA HIS A 12 6.01 19.20 5.06
C HIS A 12 6.87 18.61 3.92
N GLU A 13 7.42 17.40 4.04
CA GLU A 13 8.27 16.82 2.96
C GLU A 13 7.71 15.57 2.27
N LEU A 14 6.43 15.27 2.41
CA LEU A 14 5.78 14.30 1.55
C LEU A 14 4.60 15.00 0.87
N GLY A 15 4.77 15.35 -0.40
CA GLY A 15 3.74 15.89 -1.29
C GLY A 15 2.61 14.88 -1.54
N GLY A 16 1.90 14.52 -0.47
CA GLY A 16 0.86 13.52 -0.47
C GLY A 16 0.18 13.49 0.89
N ASN A 17 -1.14 13.66 0.89
CA ASN A 17 -2.03 13.78 2.04
C ASN A 17 -2.18 12.45 2.84
N ARG A 18 -1.07 11.76 3.18
CA ARG A 18 -1.08 10.53 4.00
C ARG A 18 -0.53 10.80 5.39
N ARG A 19 -1.46 10.96 6.34
CA ARG A 19 -1.13 11.08 7.77
C ARG A 19 -0.74 9.70 8.32
N LEU A 20 0.50 9.54 8.77
CA LEU A 20 1.02 8.30 9.36
C LEU A 20 0.37 7.99 10.73
N CYS A 21 -0.03 9.05 11.45
CA CYS A 21 -0.77 8.99 12.70
C CYS A 21 -1.84 10.09 12.73
N SER A 22 -3.03 9.78 13.25
CA SER A 22 -4.18 10.71 13.35
C SER A 22 -4.15 11.62 14.60
N LYS A 23 -3.04 11.63 15.36
CA LYS A 23 -2.91 12.44 16.59
C LYS A 23 -2.39 13.84 16.26
N SER A 24 -3.13 14.86 16.71
CA SER A 24 -2.67 16.24 16.73
C SER A 24 -1.82 16.51 17.99
N PHE A 25 -0.68 17.15 17.84
CA PHE A 25 0.19 17.53 18.96
C PHE A 25 0.25 19.04 19.10
N ASN A 26 0.20 19.52 20.35
CA ASN A 26 0.52 20.91 20.66
C ASN A 26 2.05 21.08 20.59
N ILE A 27 2.53 21.83 19.60
CA ILE A 27 3.95 22.05 19.31
C ILE A 27 4.71 22.65 20.51
N LYS A 28 4.00 23.33 21.44
CA LYS A 28 4.58 23.90 22.66
C LYS A 28 5.10 22.83 23.65
N ILE A 29 4.67 21.58 23.54
CA ILE A 29 5.08 20.48 24.43
C ILE A 29 5.80 19.40 23.61
N ARG A 30 7.05 19.69 23.24
CA ARG A 30 7.91 18.82 22.42
C ARG A 30 8.06 17.42 23.00
N SER A 31 8.03 17.28 24.33
CA SER A 31 8.13 16.00 25.04
C SER A 31 7.02 15.01 24.66
N ASN A 32 5.79 15.49 24.44
CA ASN A 32 4.66 14.63 24.07
C ASN A 32 4.80 14.07 22.65
N LEU A 33 5.34 14.88 21.73
CA LEU A 33 5.67 14.43 20.38
C LEU A 33 6.79 13.38 20.42
N PHE A 34 7.84 13.60 21.21
CA PHE A 34 8.92 12.61 21.37
C PHE A 34 8.41 11.28 21.96
N HIS A 35 7.56 11.34 22.99
CA HIS A 35 6.93 10.13 23.54
C HIS A 35 6.02 9.44 22.52
N HIS A 36 5.31 10.20 21.68
CA HIS A 36 4.49 9.63 20.63
C HIS A 36 5.33 8.92 19.55
N VAL A 37 6.36 9.57 19.02
CA VAL A 37 7.22 8.99 17.98
C VAL A 37 7.90 7.72 18.47
N ARG A 38 8.25 7.65 19.76
CA ARG A 38 8.82 6.46 20.41
C ARG A 38 7.78 5.42 20.83
N SER A 39 6.49 5.71 20.71
CA SER A 39 5.44 4.78 21.14
C SER A 39 5.36 3.58 20.20
N ASN A 40 5.10 2.40 20.76
CA ASN A 40 4.90 1.16 19.99
C ASN A 40 3.85 1.30 18.88
N LYS A 41 2.84 2.16 19.08
CA LYS A 41 1.80 2.42 18.08
C LYS A 41 2.35 3.16 16.86
N HIS A 42 3.18 4.18 17.08
CA HIS A 42 3.82 4.92 16.00
C HIS A 42 4.82 4.04 15.25
N GLN A 43 5.65 3.28 15.98
CA GLN A 43 6.62 2.38 15.36
C GLN A 43 5.94 1.32 14.48
N LYS A 44 4.86 0.69 14.96
CA LYS A 44 4.08 -0.25 14.14
C LYS A 44 3.54 0.41 12.87
N HIS A 45 2.97 1.61 12.97
CA HIS A 45 2.48 2.32 11.80
C HIS A 45 3.60 2.71 10.82
N LEU A 46 4.79 3.07 11.33
CA LEU A 46 5.98 3.30 10.51
C LEU A 46 6.43 2.03 9.80
N ASP A 47 6.47 0.89 10.50
CA ASP A 47 6.88 -0.39 9.91
C ASP A 47 5.92 -0.82 8.80
N LEU A 48 4.60 -0.65 9.01
CA LEU A 48 3.59 -0.88 7.98
C LEU A 48 3.74 0.09 6.79
N PHE A 49 4.00 1.37 7.05
CA PHE A 49 4.21 2.37 6.00
C PHE A 49 5.45 2.03 5.16
N ASN A 50 6.57 1.74 5.80
CA ASN A 50 7.82 1.38 5.13
C ASN A 50 7.66 0.10 4.30
N LYS A 51 6.97 -0.92 4.83
CA LYS A 51 6.67 -2.17 4.09
C LYS A 51 5.83 -1.91 2.84
N THR A 52 4.89 -0.96 2.91
CA THR A 52 4.06 -0.56 1.77
C THR A 52 4.90 0.22 0.75
N GLN A 53 5.76 1.14 1.21
CA GLN A 53 6.63 1.94 0.35
C GLN A 53 7.71 1.09 -0.35
N THR A 54 8.25 0.04 0.29
CA THR A 54 9.20 -0.88 -0.36
C THR A 54 8.56 -1.69 -1.48
N ILE A 55 7.28 -2.05 -1.33
CA ILE A 55 6.52 -2.72 -2.40
C ILE A 55 6.28 -1.75 -3.57
N GLU A 56 6.00 -0.48 -3.28
CA GLU A 56 5.82 0.57 -4.28
C GLU A 56 7.16 0.92 -4.99
N LEU A 57 8.29 1.00 -4.28
CA LEU A 57 9.60 1.37 -4.83
C LEU A 57 10.19 0.33 -5.80
N GLU A 58 9.89 -0.96 -5.62
CA GLU A 58 10.28 -2.00 -6.60
C GLU A 58 9.47 -1.89 -7.92
N GLU A 59 8.35 -1.17 -7.91
CA GLU A 59 7.50 -0.95 -9.10
C GLU A 59 7.66 0.46 -9.73
N HIS A 60 8.40 1.39 -9.10
CA HIS A 60 8.51 2.80 -9.53
C HIS A 60 9.78 3.14 -10.32
N THR A 61 9.98 2.48 -11.47
CA THR A 61 10.84 3.00 -12.55
C THR A 61 10.08 3.13 -13.87
N SER A 62 8.93 3.80 -13.89
CA SER A 62 8.44 4.53 -15.09
C SER A 62 7.15 5.30 -14.82
N SER A 63 7.21 6.61 -15.00
CA SER A 63 6.11 7.57 -14.97
C SER A 63 5.25 7.52 -16.25
N VAL A 64 4.56 6.40 -16.45
CA VAL A 64 3.33 6.26 -17.22
C VAL A 64 2.55 5.26 -16.39
N THR A 65 1.31 5.55 -15.97
CA THR A 65 0.50 4.69 -15.10
C THR A 65 0.28 3.33 -15.75
N ARG A 66 1.28 2.45 -15.66
CA ARG A 66 1.18 1.08 -16.10
C ARG A 66 0.11 0.44 -15.23
N PRO A 67 -0.86 -0.26 -15.83
CA PRO A 67 -1.83 -0.97 -15.04
C PRO A 67 -1.11 -1.92 -14.08
N THR A 68 -1.48 -1.85 -12.82
CA THR A 68 -1.01 -2.81 -11.83
C THR A 68 -1.49 -4.20 -12.27
N PHE A 69 -0.77 -5.26 -11.90
CA PHE A 69 -1.19 -6.64 -12.19
C PHE A 69 -2.66 -6.90 -11.84
N THR A 70 -3.12 -6.33 -10.72
CA THR A 70 -4.52 -6.38 -10.29
C THR A 70 -5.46 -5.72 -11.31
N MET A 71 -5.12 -4.55 -11.84
CA MET A 71 -5.96 -3.84 -12.81
C MET A 71 -6.00 -4.55 -14.16
N ASP A 72 -4.88 -5.08 -14.64
CA ASP A 72 -4.84 -5.91 -15.86
C ASP A 72 -5.65 -7.19 -15.70
N LEU A 73 -5.53 -7.86 -14.55
CA LEU A 73 -6.31 -9.04 -14.23
C LEU A 73 -7.81 -8.71 -14.20
N THR A 74 -8.23 -7.64 -13.52
CA THR A 74 -9.63 -7.19 -13.49
C THR A 74 -10.15 -6.94 -14.90
N ARG A 75 -9.41 -6.19 -15.72
CA ARG A 75 -9.80 -5.88 -17.10
C ARG A 75 -9.95 -7.13 -17.95
N MET A 76 -9.00 -8.07 -17.86
CA MET A 76 -9.07 -9.34 -18.57
C MET A 76 -10.29 -10.16 -18.12
N MET A 77 -10.57 -10.23 -16.82
CA MET A 77 -11.74 -10.97 -16.32
C MET A 77 -13.04 -10.39 -16.85
N ILE A 78 -13.18 -9.06 -16.86
CA ILE A 78 -14.36 -8.38 -17.40
C ILE A 78 -14.49 -8.59 -18.91
N ALA A 79 -13.40 -8.36 -19.66
CA ALA A 79 -13.39 -8.48 -21.12
C ALA A 79 -13.71 -9.92 -21.58
N CYS A 80 -13.28 -10.93 -20.83
CA CYS A 80 -13.57 -12.33 -21.10
C CYS A 80 -14.89 -12.82 -20.45
N ASN A 81 -15.66 -11.93 -19.81
CA ASN A 81 -16.89 -12.26 -19.09
C ASN A 81 -16.71 -13.38 -18.03
N ILE A 82 -15.56 -13.38 -17.37
CA ILE A 82 -15.20 -14.32 -16.30
C ILE A 82 -15.66 -13.73 -14.95
N PRO A 83 -16.53 -14.41 -14.20
CA PRO A 83 -16.98 -13.92 -12.89
C PRO A 83 -15.81 -13.75 -11.92
N LEU A 84 -15.75 -12.58 -11.24
CA LEU A 84 -14.68 -12.28 -10.28
C LEU A 84 -14.60 -13.28 -9.12
N ALA A 85 -15.68 -13.98 -8.78
CA ALA A 85 -15.67 -15.05 -7.77
C ALA A 85 -14.74 -16.23 -8.12
N LYS A 86 -14.33 -16.37 -9.39
CA LYS A 86 -13.44 -17.46 -9.82
C LYS A 86 -12.00 -17.31 -9.30
N VAL A 87 -11.58 -16.12 -8.89
CA VAL A 87 -10.24 -15.91 -8.32
C VAL A 87 -10.08 -16.54 -6.93
N GLU A 88 -11.17 -16.92 -6.28
CA GLU A 88 -11.13 -17.59 -4.97
C GLU A 88 -11.11 -19.13 -5.12
N GLN A 89 -11.17 -19.65 -6.35
CA GLN A 89 -11.12 -21.09 -6.59
C GLN A 89 -9.67 -21.61 -6.44
N PRO A 90 -9.44 -22.68 -5.67
CA PRO A 90 -8.10 -23.21 -5.43
C PRO A 90 -7.31 -23.51 -6.70
N GLU A 91 -7.94 -24.12 -7.71
CA GLU A 91 -7.25 -24.43 -8.97
C GLU A 91 -6.90 -23.19 -9.78
N PHE A 92 -7.74 -22.15 -9.71
CA PHE A 92 -7.46 -20.87 -10.35
C PHE A 92 -6.26 -20.20 -9.68
N ILE A 93 -6.22 -20.20 -8.35
CA ILE A 93 -5.11 -19.66 -7.56
C ILE A 93 -3.83 -20.44 -7.86
N ASN A 94 -3.86 -21.76 -7.75
CA ASN A 94 -2.70 -22.62 -7.98
C ASN A 94 -2.12 -22.43 -9.38
N PHE A 95 -2.97 -22.35 -10.41
CA PHE A 95 -2.54 -22.12 -11.78
C PHE A 95 -1.80 -20.78 -11.91
N PHE A 96 -2.40 -19.70 -11.42
CA PHE A 96 -1.80 -18.36 -11.53
C PHE A 96 -0.54 -18.21 -10.68
N GLU A 97 -0.52 -18.73 -9.45
CA GLU A 97 0.67 -18.66 -8.61
C GLU A 97 1.83 -19.47 -9.22
N LYS A 98 1.54 -20.64 -9.79
CA LYS A 98 2.53 -21.49 -10.47
C LYS A 98 3.10 -20.84 -11.73
N HIS A 99 2.25 -20.21 -12.55
CA HIS A 99 2.65 -19.75 -13.89
C HIS A 99 2.99 -18.26 -13.96
N CYS A 100 2.41 -17.43 -13.09
CA CYS A 100 2.64 -15.98 -13.07
C CYS A 100 3.57 -15.54 -11.94
N GLY A 101 3.85 -16.40 -10.95
CA GLY A 101 4.74 -16.08 -9.82
C GLY A 101 4.24 -14.93 -8.95
N LYS A 102 2.96 -14.56 -9.07
CA LYS A 102 2.31 -13.48 -8.33
C LYS A 102 1.16 -14.04 -7.53
N ARG A 103 1.02 -13.55 -6.29
CA ARG A 103 -0.14 -13.87 -5.46
C ARG A 103 -1.38 -13.24 -6.08
N LEU A 104 -2.45 -14.02 -6.15
CA LEU A 104 -3.71 -13.54 -6.68
C LEU A 104 -4.36 -12.50 -5.75
N PRO A 105 -4.89 -11.38 -6.27
CA PRO A 105 -5.71 -10.46 -5.49
C PRO A 105 -7.03 -11.13 -5.06
N SER A 106 -7.56 -10.72 -3.92
CA SER A 106 -8.87 -11.20 -3.45
C SER A 106 -10.01 -10.61 -4.30
N ARG A 107 -11.16 -11.27 -4.27
CA ARG A 107 -12.38 -10.79 -4.95
C ARG A 107 -12.70 -9.34 -4.57
N THR A 108 -12.61 -9.00 -3.29
CA THR A 108 -12.85 -7.63 -2.79
C THR A 108 -11.92 -6.60 -3.41
N THR A 109 -10.65 -6.94 -3.60
CA THR A 109 -9.68 -6.05 -4.27
C THR A 109 -10.05 -5.85 -5.74
N LEU A 110 -10.42 -6.92 -6.45
CA LEU A 110 -10.85 -6.83 -7.85
C LEU A 110 -12.14 -6.01 -8.02
N THR A 111 -13.10 -6.17 -7.11
CA THR A 111 -14.34 -5.37 -7.10
C THR A 111 -14.05 -3.88 -6.95
N LYS A 112 -13.17 -3.49 -6.03
CA LYS A 112 -12.77 -2.08 -5.88
C LYS A 112 -12.12 -1.53 -7.15
N CYS A 113 -11.20 -2.30 -7.76
CA CYS A 113 -10.60 -1.89 -9.03
C CYS A 113 -11.62 -1.77 -10.17
N MET A 114 -12.70 -2.55 -10.15
CA MET A 114 -13.80 -2.42 -11.12
C MET A 114 -14.61 -1.14 -10.88
N GLU A 115 -14.87 -0.76 -9.63
CA GLU A 115 -15.61 0.46 -9.26
C GLU A 115 -14.83 1.76 -9.55
N GLU A 116 -13.51 1.67 -9.65
CA GLU A 116 -12.59 2.78 -9.95
C GLU A 116 -12.32 2.99 -11.46
N ASN A 117 -12.79 2.11 -12.34
CA ASN A 117 -12.72 2.28 -13.82
C ASN A 117 -13.98 2.99 -14.35
#